data_AF-X1AI40-F1
#
_entry.id   AF-X1AI40-F1
#
_cell.length_a   1.000
_cell.length_b   1.000
_cell.length_c   1.000
_cell.angle_alpha   90.00
_cell.angle_beta   90.00
_cell.angle_gamma   90.00
#
_symmetry.space_group_name_H-M   'P 1'
#
loop_
_entity.id
_entity.type
_entity.pdbx_description
1 polymer ?
#
loop_
_entity_poly.entity_id
_entity_poly.type
_entity_poly.pdbx_seq_one_letter_code
_entity_poly.pdbx_strand_id
1 'polypeptide(L)'
;MEKREEKGLVNIEENMNTVLERVGFRGWTSVWAPGKSSKRGEVIPRERLVIIYDKDPSRAWETFQHELVELKLRRVLRPYRVLCNKLIEVVEKVTYVEKEAFINELPDLLQAIKGGCSRSKRVPNGVGK
;
A
#
# COMPACT_ATOMS: atom_id res chain seq x y z
N MET A 1 -10.12 47.95 27.41
CA MET A 1 -11.15 46.90 27.21
C MET A 1 -10.56 45.75 26.39
N GLU A 2 -9.45 45.16 26.85
CA GLU A 2 -8.60 44.30 25.99
C GLU A 2 -8.34 42.91 26.61
N LYS A 3 -8.94 42.61 27.76
CA LYS A 3 -8.72 41.36 28.51
C LYS A 3 -9.93 40.40 28.50
N ARG A 4 -10.84 40.54 27.52
CA ARG A 4 -12.07 39.71 27.44
C ARG A 4 -12.09 38.70 26.29
N GLU A 5 -11.14 38.75 25.35
CA GLU A 5 -11.09 37.81 24.21
C GLU A 5 -10.20 36.58 24.45
N GLU A 6 -9.35 36.58 25.48
CA GLU A 6 -8.46 35.46 25.82
C GLU A 6 -9.14 34.26 26.52
N LYS A 7 -10.45 34.33 26.76
CA LYS A 7 -11.21 33.36 27.58
C LYS A 7 -12.12 32.39 26.80
N GLY A 8 -11.96 32.28 25.49
CA GLY A 8 -12.81 31.42 24.64
C GLY A 8 -12.09 30.38 23.78
N LEU A 9 -10.76 30.45 23.66
CA LEU A 9 -9.99 29.43 22.94
C LEU A 9 -9.67 28.31 23.91
N VAL A 10 -10.55 27.32 23.99
CA VAL A 10 -10.14 25.99 24.43
C VAL A 10 -8.87 25.66 23.66
N ASN A 11 -7.76 25.37 24.37
CA ASN A 11 -6.50 25.05 23.74
C ASN A 11 -6.74 23.86 22.80
N ILE A 12 -6.79 24.12 21.50
CA ILE A 12 -7.15 23.11 20.49
C ILE A 12 -6.22 21.90 20.58
N GLU A 13 -4.96 22.13 20.96
CA GLU A 13 -3.98 21.09 21.20
C GLU A 13 -4.36 20.20 22.40
N GLU A 14 -4.80 20.78 23.53
CA GLU A 14 -5.31 20.00 24.67
C GLU A 14 -6.54 19.18 24.29
N ASN A 15 -7.44 19.74 23.46
CA ASN A 15 -8.58 18.99 22.94
C ASN A 15 -8.15 17.81 22.07
N MET A 16 -7.21 18.01 21.15
CA MET A 16 -6.67 16.97 20.28
C MET A 16 -6.04 15.84 21.12
N ASN A 17 -5.20 16.18 22.09
CA ASN A 17 -4.56 15.22 22.99
C ASN A 17 -5.57 14.48 23.88
N THR A 18 -6.59 15.17 24.39
CA THR A 18 -7.69 14.54 25.13
C THR A 18 -8.43 13.51 24.27
N VAL A 19 -8.68 13.83 23.00
CA VAL A 19 -9.31 12.89 22.07
C VAL A 19 -8.41 11.69 21.81
N LEU A 20 -7.11 11.88 21.59
CA LEU A 20 -6.15 10.78 21.39
C LEU A 20 -6.20 9.77 22.54
N GLU A 21 -6.17 10.23 23.78
CA GLU A 21 -6.28 9.37 24.96
C GLU A 21 -7.62 8.63 25.01
N ARG A 22 -8.74 9.34 24.78
CA ARG A 22 -10.09 8.74 24.77
C ARG A 22 -10.27 7.65 23.72
N VAL A 23 -9.66 7.81 22.54
CA VAL A 23 -9.81 6.86 21.43
C VAL A 23 -8.76 5.75 21.41
N GLY A 24 -7.91 5.68 22.45
CA GLY A 24 -6.98 4.58 22.71
C GLY A 24 -5.58 4.75 22.12
N PHE A 25 -5.20 5.95 21.69
CA PHE A 25 -3.86 6.27 21.22
C PHE A 25 -2.94 6.70 22.39
N ARG A 26 -2.81 5.84 23.40
CA ARG A 26 -1.99 6.15 24.58
C ARG A 26 -0.54 6.45 24.22
N GLY A 27 -0.01 7.55 24.75
CA GLY A 27 1.35 7.99 24.49
C GLY A 27 1.57 8.48 23.06
N TRP A 28 0.50 8.84 22.36
CA TRP A 28 0.58 9.71 21.19
C TRP A 28 0.36 11.16 21.61
N THR A 29 1.00 12.06 20.89
CA THR A 29 0.85 13.49 21.10
C THR A 29 0.39 14.15 19.80
N SER A 30 -0.51 15.12 19.91
CA SER A 30 -0.84 16.06 18.83
C SER A 30 -0.26 17.42 19.14
N VAL A 31 0.33 18.08 18.15
CA VAL A 31 0.89 19.43 18.26
C VAL A 31 0.31 20.33 17.17
N TRP A 32 -0.12 21.52 17.55
CA TRP A 32 -0.56 22.53 16.59
C TRP A 32 0.58 23.50 16.25
N ALA A 33 1.08 23.41 15.03
CA ALA A 33 2.26 24.12 14.53
C ALA A 33 1.94 24.94 13.26
N PRO A 34 1.10 25.98 13.36
CA PRO A 34 0.53 26.66 12.21
C PRO A 34 1.60 27.24 11.26
N GLY A 35 1.47 26.95 9.96
CA GLY A 35 2.31 27.52 8.90
C GLY A 35 3.74 27.01 8.80
N LYS A 36 4.13 25.97 9.56
CA LYS A 36 5.48 25.38 9.49
C LYS A 36 5.72 24.47 8.29
N SER A 37 4.70 24.15 7.51
CA SER A 37 4.76 23.26 6.35
C SER A 37 3.74 23.66 5.28
N SER A 38 3.94 23.19 4.05
CA SER A 38 2.93 23.26 2.97
C SER A 38 1.86 22.18 3.09
N LYS A 39 2.11 21.12 3.87
CA LYS A 39 1.12 20.11 4.23
C LYS A 39 0.10 20.69 5.22
N ARG A 40 -1.10 20.12 5.27
CA ARG A 40 -2.12 20.44 6.29
C ARG A 40 -1.83 19.74 7.61
N GLY A 41 -1.51 18.45 7.56
CA GLY A 41 -1.16 17.62 8.69
C GLY A 41 -0.02 16.67 8.35
N GLU A 42 0.57 16.09 9.38
CA GLU A 42 1.59 15.06 9.26
C GLU A 42 1.57 14.13 10.46
N VAL A 43 1.62 12.84 10.17
CA VAL A 43 1.69 11.78 11.17
C VAL A 43 3.07 11.15 11.12
N ILE A 44 3.74 11.09 12.27
CA ILE A 44 5.05 10.47 12.45
C ILE A 44 4.90 9.26 13.39
N PRO A 45 4.58 8.06 12.86
CA PRO A 45 4.26 6.91 13.71
C PRO A 45 5.40 6.42 14.59
N ARG A 46 6.66 6.63 14.16
CA ARG A 46 7.85 6.27 14.94
C ARG A 46 7.97 7.07 16.23
N GLU A 47 7.53 8.33 16.18
CA GLU A 47 7.56 9.28 17.30
C GLU A 47 6.21 9.37 18.02
N ARG A 48 5.19 8.67 17.51
CA ARG A 48 3.80 8.76 18.00
C ARG A 48 3.29 10.20 18.01
N LEU A 49 3.63 10.95 16.97
CA LEU A 49 3.37 12.37 16.88
C LEU A 49 2.42 12.66 15.71
N VAL A 50 1.43 13.51 15.96
CA VAL A 50 0.58 14.13 14.95
C VAL A 50 0.86 15.63 14.97
N ILE A 51 1.20 16.20 13.83
CA ILE A 51 1.49 17.62 13.68
C ILE A 51 0.44 18.23 12.76
N ILE A 52 -0.18 19.31 13.20
CA ILE A 52 -1.20 20.03 12.44
C ILE A 52 -0.65 21.41 12.07
N TYR A 53 -0.64 21.72 10.78
CA TYR A 53 -0.03 22.94 10.24
C TYR A 53 -1.06 23.99 9.77
N ASP A 54 -2.35 23.65 9.74
CA ASP A 54 -3.41 24.61 9.40
C ASP A 54 -3.41 25.81 10.34
N LYS A 55 -3.48 27.02 9.78
CA LYS A 55 -3.44 28.28 10.56
C LYS A 55 -4.75 28.58 11.26
N ASP A 56 -5.86 28.15 10.67
CA ASP A 56 -7.19 28.38 11.18
C ASP A 56 -7.58 27.25 12.16
N PRO A 57 -8.03 27.56 13.39
CA PRO A 57 -8.37 26.54 14.39
C PRO A 57 -9.44 25.54 13.92
N SER A 58 -10.46 25.99 13.19
CA SER A 58 -11.52 25.10 12.71
C SER A 58 -10.98 24.12 11.68
N ARG A 59 -10.15 24.59 10.75
CA ARG A 59 -9.45 23.73 9.78
C ARG A 59 -8.43 22.82 10.43
N ALA A 60 -7.71 23.30 11.46
CA ALA A 60 -6.78 22.47 12.21
C ALA A 60 -7.50 21.29 12.90
N TRP A 61 -8.70 21.51 13.41
CA TRP A 61 -9.53 20.44 13.96
C TRP A 61 -9.96 19.42 12.90
N GLU A 62 -10.43 19.88 11.75
CA GLU A 62 -10.78 19.00 10.62
C GLU A 62 -9.59 18.16 10.16
N THR A 63 -8.42 18.78 10.04
CA THR A 63 -7.18 18.09 9.67
C THR A 63 -6.80 17.06 10.74
N PHE A 64 -6.90 17.38 12.03
CA PHE A 64 -6.68 16.40 13.09
C PHE A 64 -7.62 15.19 12.98
N GLN A 65 -8.92 15.41 12.73
CA GLN A 65 -9.87 14.33 12.53
C GLN A 65 -9.50 13.44 11.34
N HIS A 66 -9.07 14.04 10.23
CA HIS A 66 -8.60 13.32 9.05
C HIS A 66 -7.40 12.42 9.38
N GLU A 67 -6.35 13.00 9.98
CA GLU A 67 -5.12 12.27 10.34
C GLU A 67 -5.41 11.14 11.35
N LEU A 68 -6.32 11.36 12.30
CA LEU A 68 -6.71 10.36 13.30
C LEU A 68 -7.43 9.17 12.67
N VAL A 69 -8.37 9.43 11.74
CA VAL A 69 -9.06 8.38 10.99
C VAL A 69 -8.06 7.61 10.14
N GLU A 70 -7.16 8.31 9.45
CA GLU A 70 -6.12 7.67 8.65
C GLU A 70 -5.21 6.77 9.50
N LEU A 71 -4.82 7.22 10.69
CA LEU A 71 -4.05 6.42 11.65
C LEU A 71 -4.76 5.12 12.03
N LYS A 72 -6.06 5.18 12.36
CA LYS A 72 -6.84 3.97 12.67
C LYS A 72 -6.95 3.06 11.44
N LEU A 73 -7.24 3.62 10.27
CA LEU A 73 -7.37 2.87 9.03
C LEU A 73 -6.05 2.17 8.66
N ARG A 74 -4.91 2.85 8.76
CA ARG A 74 -3.58 2.25 8.49
C ARG A 74 -3.35 0.99 9.32
N ARG A 75 -3.75 0.98 10.60
CA ARG A 75 -3.65 -0.20 11.47
C ARG A 75 -4.55 -1.34 10.99
N VAL A 76 -5.77 -1.04 10.57
CA VAL A 76 -6.74 -2.03 10.07
C VAL A 76 -6.35 -2.56 8.69
N LEU A 77 -5.81 -1.72 7.82
CA LEU A 77 -5.46 -2.06 6.44
C LEU A 77 -4.10 -2.75 6.32
N ARG A 78 -3.21 -2.61 7.31
CA ARG A 78 -1.87 -3.21 7.30
C ARG A 78 -1.89 -4.74 7.08
N PRO A 79 -2.70 -5.55 7.79
CA PRO A 79 -2.78 -6.98 7.55
C PRO A 79 -3.17 -7.33 6.12
N TYR A 80 -4.13 -6.61 5.53
CA TYR A 80 -4.55 -6.83 4.15
C TYR A 80 -3.42 -6.53 3.16
N ARG A 81 -2.70 -5.42 3.36
CA ARG A 81 -1.54 -5.10 2.53
C ARG A 81 -0.46 -6.17 2.61
N VAL A 82 -0.19 -6.69 3.81
CA VAL A 82 0.78 -7.78 4.01
C VAL A 82 0.31 -9.05 3.31
N LEU A 83 -0.97 -9.41 3.45
CA LEU A 83 -1.57 -10.58 2.81
C LEU A 83 -1.47 -10.50 1.29
N CYS A 84 -1.92 -9.39 0.68
CA CYS A 84 -1.83 -9.19 -0.77
C CYS A 84 -0.39 -9.31 -1.28
N ASN A 85 0.56 -8.69 -0.59
CA ASN A 85 1.97 -8.80 -0.96
C ASN A 85 2.47 -10.26 -0.89
N LYS A 86 2.07 -11.03 0.12
CA LYS A 86 2.42 -12.45 0.20
C LYS A 86 1.76 -13.30 -0.88
N LEU A 87 0.52 -13.02 -1.24
CA LEU A 87 -0.14 -13.69 -2.35
C LEU A 87 0.58 -13.40 -3.68
N ILE A 88 0.98 -12.15 -3.91
CA ILE A 88 1.79 -11.77 -5.08
C ILE A 88 3.09 -12.57 -5.10
N GLU A 89 3.85 -12.58 -3.99
CA GLU A 89 5.11 -13.34 -3.90
C GLU A 89 4.93 -14.84 -4.20
N VAL A 90 3.80 -15.44 -3.78
CA VAL A 90 3.51 -16.85 -4.05
C VAL A 90 3.19 -17.07 -5.53
N VAL A 91 2.36 -16.22 -6.12
CA VAL A 91 2.00 -16.30 -7.54
C VAL A 91 3.25 -16.14 -8.41
N GLU A 92 4.13 -15.21 -8.08
CA GLU A 92 5.40 -15.00 -8.78
C GLU A 92 6.27 -16.26 -8.74
N LYS A 93 6.38 -16.91 -7.58
CA LYS A 93 7.15 -18.15 -7.42
C LYS A 93 6.58 -19.30 -8.24
N VAL A 94 5.27 -19.51 -8.19
CA VAL A 94 4.61 -20.55 -9.00
C VAL A 94 4.81 -20.28 -10.48
N THR A 95 4.57 -19.05 -10.92
CA THR A 95 4.75 -18.65 -12.33
C THR A 95 6.18 -18.85 -12.80
N TYR A 96 7.16 -18.57 -11.95
CA TYR A 96 8.56 -18.81 -12.26
C TYR A 96 8.84 -20.31 -12.47
N VAL A 97 8.38 -21.18 -11.57
CA VAL A 97 8.58 -22.64 -11.69
C VAL A 97 7.94 -23.17 -12.97
N GLU A 98 6.69 -22.79 -13.26
CA GLU A 98 5.98 -23.20 -14.47
C GLU A 98 6.69 -22.73 -15.75
N LYS A 99 7.19 -21.48 -15.73
CA LYS A 99 7.99 -20.95 -16.85
C LYS A 99 9.25 -21.77 -17.08
N GLU A 100 9.99 -22.12 -16.04
CA GLU A 100 11.21 -22.91 -16.18
C GLU A 100 10.91 -24.35 -16.65
N ALA A 101 9.84 -24.96 -16.15
CA ALA A 101 9.37 -26.26 -16.64
C ALA A 101 9.05 -26.22 -18.14
N PHE A 102 8.28 -25.23 -18.57
CA PHE A 102 7.96 -25.00 -19.98
C PHE A 102 9.22 -24.82 -20.84
N ILE A 103 10.19 -24.00 -20.39
CA ILE A 103 11.45 -23.80 -21.11
C ILE A 103 12.23 -25.10 -21.27
N ASN A 104 12.23 -25.96 -20.24
CA ASN A 104 12.90 -27.25 -20.28
C ASN A 104 12.24 -28.24 -21.26
N GLU A 105 10.94 -28.11 -21.52
CA GLU A 105 10.20 -28.94 -22.48
C GLU A 105 10.33 -28.46 -23.94
N LEU A 106 10.73 -27.21 -24.17
CA LEU A 106 10.85 -26.63 -25.51
C LEU A 106 11.75 -27.44 -26.47
N PRO A 107 12.94 -27.95 -26.08
CA PRO A 107 13.79 -28.69 -26.99
C PRO A 107 13.11 -29.92 -27.58
N ASP A 108 12.39 -30.69 -26.76
CA ASP A 108 11.68 -31.90 -27.20
C ASP A 108 10.50 -31.56 -28.09
N LEU A 109 9.75 -30.52 -27.74
CA LEU A 109 8.67 -29.98 -28.57
C LEU A 109 9.19 -29.55 -29.96
N LEU A 110 10.29 -28.79 -30.00
CA LEU A 110 10.90 -28.32 -31.24
C LEU A 110 11.47 -29.46 -32.08
N GLN A 111 12.05 -30.49 -31.45
CA GLN A 111 12.50 -31.70 -32.14
C GLN A 111 11.34 -32.48 -32.75
N ALA A 112 10.24 -32.65 -32.02
CA ALA A 112 9.03 -33.31 -32.53
C ALA A 112 8.45 -32.56 -33.74
N ILE A 113 8.39 -31.22 -33.68
CA ILE A 113 7.94 -30.38 -34.80
C ILE A 113 8.86 -30.57 -36.03
N LYS A 114 10.19 -30.57 -35.84
CA LYS A 114 11.15 -30.81 -36.94
C LYS A 114 11.03 -32.23 -37.51
N GLY A 115 10.83 -33.25 -36.67
CA GLY A 115 10.72 -34.66 -37.07
C GLY A 115 9.43 -34.99 -37.81
N GLY A 116 8.35 -34.25 -37.57
CA GLY A 116 7.06 -34.38 -38.28
C GLY A 116 7.14 -34.00 -39.77
N CYS A 117 8.11 -33.16 -40.17
CA CYS A 117 8.27 -32.70 -41.55
C CYS A 117 8.93 -33.75 -42.48
N SER A 118 9.54 -34.80 -41.94
CA SER A 118 10.34 -35.77 -42.71
C SER A 118 9.60 -37.03 -43.16
N ARG A 119 8.29 -37.19 -42.85
CA ARG A 119 7.55 -38.46 -43.12
C ARG A 119 6.59 -38.45 -44.32
N SER A 120 6.67 -37.46 -45.22
CA SER A 120 5.83 -37.43 -46.44
C SER A 120 6.61 -37.55 -47.75
N LYS A 121 7.48 -38.56 -47.91
CA LYS A 121 7.87 -39.10 -49.23
C LYS A 121 8.24 -40.59 -49.13
N ARG A 122 7.23 -41.48 -49.10
CA ARG A 122 7.39 -42.84 -49.62
C ARG A 122 6.38 -43.02 -50.75
N VAL A 123 6.86 -42.82 -51.98
CA VAL A 123 6.18 -43.27 -53.19
C VAL A 123 6.28 -44.80 -53.21
N PRO A 124 5.18 -45.56 -53.27
CA PRO A 124 5.26 -46.99 -53.44
C PRO A 124 5.75 -47.32 -54.86
N ASN A 125 6.74 -48.22 -54.94
CA ASN A 125 7.21 -48.81 -56.20
C ASN A 125 6.03 -49.41 -56.98
N GLY A 126 5.74 -48.84 -58.15
CA GLY A 126 4.88 -49.43 -59.15
C GLY A 126 5.72 -50.31 -60.08
N VAL A 127 5.53 -51.63 -59.97
CA VAL A 127 5.96 -52.66 -60.91
C VAL A 127 5.21 -52.47 -62.24
N GLY A 128 5.90 -52.61 -63.38
CA GLY A 128 5.24 -52.94 -64.65
C GLY A 128 5.89 -52.35 -65.90
N LYS A 129 6.83 -53.06 -66.52
CA LYS A 129 6.61 -53.97 -67.66
C LYS A 129 7.94 -54.56 -68.12
#